data_AF-A0A1V9FEL9-F1
#
_entry.id   AF-A0A1V9FEL9-F1
#
_cell.length_a   1.000
_cell.length_b   1.000
_cell.length_c   1.000
_cell.angle_alpha   90.00
_cell.angle_beta   90.00
_cell.angle_gamma   90.00
#
_symmetry.space_group_name_H-M   'P 1'
#
loop_
_entity.id
_entity.type
_entity.pdbx_description
1 polymer ?
#
loop_
_entity_poly.entity_id
_entity_poly.type
_entity_poly.pdbx_seq_one_letter_code
_entity_poly.pdbx_strand_id
1 'polypeptide(L)'
;MWEELKVYKQLDKKDINPTFKKFGKALLSHLDGYIIDQTSSMIKISRQVNQLEQAVFIGKSRGSYELQVRTSIKPLDFYRRHIFTMLNIVPLGDIMNNYRRTFYPLTQEWNDLAFFLATRIKAEVEEYFQSYNSYEKIIERRMEIEAQEFDLNNNYELLIYAAIKTRNQSLLLSYLDKKISKPVMPISHIEYLKPESGEINEAAFLQVIKKHAHTGDFASIEKEIEIVGK
;
A
#
# COMPACT_ATOMS: atom_id res chain seq x y z
N MET A 1 29.18 1.42 4.38
CA MET A 1 27.72 1.18 4.21
C MET A 1 27.04 2.50 3.87
N TRP A 2 25.94 2.54 3.09
CA TRP A 2 25.31 3.82 2.68
C TRP A 2 25.00 4.76 3.88
N GLU A 3 24.59 4.19 5.01
CA GLU A 3 24.33 4.93 6.26
C GLU A 3 25.58 5.57 6.88
N GLU A 4 26.77 5.06 6.56
CA GLU A 4 28.07 5.50 7.10
C GLU A 4 28.72 6.59 6.22
N LEU A 5 28.09 6.95 5.09
CA LEU A 5 28.58 8.00 4.22
C LEU A 5 28.54 9.35 4.95
N LYS A 6 29.72 9.94 5.14
CA LYS A 6 29.87 11.26 5.77
C LYS A 6 29.46 12.42 4.86
N VAL A 7 29.47 12.20 3.55
CA VAL A 7 29.12 13.18 2.52
C VAL A 7 28.40 12.47 1.37
N TYR A 8 27.28 13.02 0.94
CA TYR A 8 26.50 12.55 -0.22
C TYR A 8 26.78 13.43 -1.43
N LYS A 9 27.09 12.82 -2.58
CA LYS A 9 27.32 13.59 -3.83
C LYS A 9 26.03 13.73 -4.60
N GLN A 10 25.57 14.96 -4.79
CA GLN A 10 24.34 15.23 -5.54
C GLN A 10 24.47 14.78 -7.01
N LEU A 11 23.35 14.33 -7.57
CA LEU A 11 23.21 14.08 -9.00
C LEU A 11 22.94 15.39 -9.73
N ASP A 12 23.31 15.49 -11.00
CA ASP A 12 22.78 16.55 -11.84
C ASP A 12 21.27 16.38 -12.03
N LYS A 13 20.52 17.48 -12.12
CA LYS A 13 19.05 17.45 -12.31
C LYS A 13 18.61 16.58 -13.50
N LYS A 14 19.38 16.59 -14.59
CA LYS A 14 19.13 15.79 -15.80
C LYS A 14 19.23 14.27 -15.53
N ASP A 15 20.04 13.87 -14.55
CA ASP A 15 20.36 12.47 -14.27
C ASP A 15 19.44 11.88 -13.20
N ILE A 16 18.62 12.68 -12.51
CA ILE A 16 17.69 12.21 -11.47
C ILE A 16 16.74 11.13 -12.00
N ASN A 17 16.02 11.39 -13.09
CA ASN A 17 15.02 10.43 -13.61
C ASN A 17 15.65 9.16 -14.20
N PRO A 18 16.72 9.24 -15.03
CA PRO A 18 17.47 8.07 -15.45
C PRO A 18 18.00 7.25 -14.26
N THR A 19 18.57 7.91 -13.25
CA THR A 19 19.13 7.26 -12.06
C THR A 19 18.05 6.62 -11.23
N PHE A 20 16.89 7.27 -11.06
CA PHE A 20 15.75 6.69 -10.34
C PHE A 20 15.28 5.37 -10.97
N LYS A 21 15.18 5.31 -12.31
CA LYS A 21 14.85 4.04 -13.00
C LYS A 21 15.91 2.96 -12.80
N LYS A 22 17.20 3.32 -12.86
CA LYS A 22 18.30 2.38 -12.58
C LYS A 22 18.27 1.88 -11.14
N PHE A 23 18.04 2.79 -10.19
CA PHE A 23 17.88 2.51 -8.77
C PHE A 23 16.78 1.48 -8.52
N GLY A 24 15.60 1.64 -9.13
CA GLY A 24 14.53 0.65 -8.97
C GLY A 24 14.91 -0.74 -9.49
N LYS A 25 15.63 -0.83 -10.62
CA LYS A 25 16.10 -2.11 -11.16
C LYS A 25 17.16 -2.76 -10.28
N ALA A 26 18.10 -1.97 -9.75
CA ALA A 26 19.11 -2.48 -8.82
C ALA A 26 18.47 -2.96 -7.52
N LEU A 27 17.51 -2.20 -6.98
CA LEU A 27 16.75 -2.60 -5.80
C LEU A 27 16.03 -3.94 -6.01
N LEU A 28 15.32 -4.10 -7.14
CA LEU A 28 14.68 -5.38 -7.49
C LEU A 28 15.68 -6.53 -7.62
N SER A 29 16.88 -6.29 -8.16
CA SER A 29 17.89 -7.35 -8.33
C SER A 29 18.36 -7.98 -7.02
N HIS A 30 18.06 -7.33 -5.89
CA HIS A 30 18.34 -7.85 -4.55
C HIS A 30 17.10 -8.43 -3.86
N LEU A 31 15.91 -8.39 -4.47
CA LEU A 31 14.65 -8.81 -3.85
C LEU A 31 13.99 -9.94 -4.67
N ASP A 32 14.07 -11.16 -4.16
CA ASP A 32 13.53 -12.34 -4.83
C ASP A 32 11.99 -12.42 -4.71
N GLY A 33 11.33 -12.86 -5.77
CA GLY A 33 9.87 -13.07 -5.79
C GLY A 33 9.03 -11.79 -5.92
N TYR A 34 9.66 -10.64 -6.10
CA TYR A 34 8.98 -9.39 -6.39
C TYR A 34 8.96 -9.08 -7.90
N ILE A 35 7.98 -8.30 -8.31
CA ILE A 35 7.89 -7.64 -9.61
C ILE A 35 8.03 -6.14 -9.42
N ILE A 36 8.28 -5.42 -10.51
CA ILE A 36 8.46 -3.98 -10.47
C ILE A 36 7.59 -3.26 -11.50
N ASP A 37 6.96 -2.20 -11.04
CA ASP A 37 6.31 -1.18 -11.88
C ASP A 37 6.98 0.16 -11.58
N GLN A 38 7.30 0.94 -12.62
CA GLN A 38 8.04 2.18 -12.48
C GLN A 38 7.50 3.28 -13.38
N THR A 39 7.35 4.46 -12.80
CA THR A 39 7.13 5.72 -13.50
C THR A 39 8.32 6.67 -13.28
N SER A 40 8.22 7.92 -13.74
CA SER A 40 9.25 8.94 -13.47
C SER A 40 9.29 9.41 -12.00
N SER A 41 8.26 9.11 -11.21
CA SER A 41 8.08 9.61 -9.84
C SER A 41 7.82 8.51 -8.81
N MET A 42 7.59 7.27 -9.25
CA MET A 42 7.27 6.15 -8.38
C MET A 42 7.97 4.88 -8.85
N ILE A 43 8.48 4.11 -7.90
CA ILE A 43 8.83 2.70 -8.06
C ILE A 43 7.91 1.93 -7.13
N LYS A 44 7.22 0.93 -7.65
CA LYS A 44 6.45 -0.03 -6.87
C LYS A 44 7.10 -1.39 -7.04
N ILE A 45 7.55 -1.96 -5.94
CA ILE A 45 8.04 -3.34 -5.88
C ILE A 45 6.96 -4.13 -5.17
N SER A 46 6.35 -5.10 -5.85
CA SER A 46 5.22 -5.84 -5.28
C SER A 46 5.29 -7.33 -5.55
N ARG A 47 4.55 -8.10 -4.77
CA ARG A 47 4.31 -9.52 -4.98
C ARG A 47 2.90 -9.88 -4.56
N GLN A 48 2.45 -11.05 -4.97
CA GLN A 48 1.14 -11.57 -4.60
C GLN A 48 1.29 -12.78 -3.67
N VAL A 49 0.60 -12.75 -2.54
CA VAL A 49 0.59 -13.83 -1.54
C VAL A 49 -0.83 -13.96 -1.02
N ASN A 50 -1.43 -15.15 -1.10
CA ASN A 50 -2.77 -15.45 -0.54
C ASN A 50 -3.86 -14.42 -0.91
N GLN A 51 -3.99 -14.09 -2.20
CA GLN A 51 -4.94 -13.07 -2.71
C GLN A 51 -4.72 -11.64 -2.19
N LEU A 52 -3.56 -11.37 -1.61
CA LEU A 52 -3.11 -10.04 -1.21
C LEU A 52 -1.95 -9.60 -2.10
N GLU A 53 -1.96 -8.35 -2.54
CA GLU A 53 -0.78 -7.65 -3.02
C GLU A 53 -0.04 -7.06 -1.82
N GLN A 54 1.24 -7.39 -1.71
CA GLN A 54 2.19 -6.77 -0.78
C GLN A 54 3.10 -5.87 -1.60
N ALA A 55 3.21 -4.59 -1.24
CA ALA A 55 3.92 -3.62 -2.04
C ALA A 55 4.80 -2.69 -1.19
N VAL A 56 5.97 -2.37 -1.72
CA VAL A 56 6.85 -1.30 -1.26
C VAL A 56 6.87 -0.22 -2.34
N PHE A 57 6.46 0.99 -1.97
CA PHE A 57 6.47 2.16 -2.82
C PHE A 57 7.67 3.04 -2.47
N ILE A 58 8.46 3.39 -3.47
CA ILE A 58 9.46 4.45 -3.38
C ILE A 58 8.97 5.61 -4.25
N GLY A 59 8.48 6.66 -3.60
CA GLY A 59 7.99 7.87 -4.25
C GLY A 59 9.03 8.99 -4.20
N LYS A 60 9.01 9.86 -5.21
CA LYS A 60 9.73 11.14 -5.18
C LYS A 60 8.89 12.25 -5.80
N SER A 61 8.98 13.44 -5.21
CA SER A 61 8.46 14.65 -5.83
C SER A 61 9.24 14.98 -7.11
N ARG A 62 8.61 15.67 -8.07
CA ARG A 62 9.23 15.99 -9.36
C ARG A 62 10.54 16.78 -9.16
N GLY A 63 11.65 16.26 -9.67
CA GLY A 63 12.97 16.87 -9.54
C GLY A 63 13.58 16.82 -8.14
N SER A 64 12.95 16.11 -7.20
CA SER A 64 13.48 15.90 -5.86
C SER A 64 14.48 14.74 -5.83
N TYR A 65 15.48 14.88 -4.96
CA TYR A 65 16.39 13.82 -4.57
C TYR A 65 15.81 12.99 -3.41
N GLU A 66 14.83 13.50 -2.69
CA GLU A 66 14.29 12.84 -1.50
C GLU A 66 13.30 11.76 -1.87
N LEU A 67 13.66 10.51 -1.57
CA LEU A 67 12.82 9.35 -1.74
C LEU A 67 12.04 9.09 -0.46
N GLN A 68 10.73 8.93 -0.59
CA GLN A 68 9.85 8.45 0.48
C GLN A 68 9.58 6.97 0.26
N VAL A 69 9.77 6.16 1.29
CA VAL A 69 9.51 4.72 1.24
C VAL A 69 8.31 4.37 2.10
N ARG A 70 7.32 3.73 1.51
CA ARG A 70 6.06 3.34 2.15
C ARG A 70 5.74 1.89 1.81
N THR A 71 5.03 1.21 2.69
CA THR A 71 4.55 -0.16 2.45
C THR A 71 3.03 -0.19 2.35
N SER A 72 2.47 -1.22 1.73
CA SER A 72 1.02 -1.43 1.67
C SER A 72 0.70 -2.92 1.53
N ILE A 73 -0.44 -3.32 2.08
CA ILE A 73 -1.05 -4.64 1.85
C ILE A 73 -2.49 -4.38 1.40
N LYS A 74 -2.88 -4.91 0.25
CA LYS A 74 -4.26 -4.78 -0.26
C LYS A 74 -4.77 -6.07 -0.90
N PRO A 75 -6.09 -6.30 -0.96
CA PRO A 75 -6.68 -7.39 -1.75
C PRO A 75 -6.36 -7.25 -3.25
N LEU A 76 -6.26 -8.38 -3.97
CA LEU A 76 -6.09 -8.36 -5.43
C LEU A 76 -7.36 -7.91 -6.18
N ASP A 77 -8.52 -8.25 -5.63
CA ASP A 77 -9.87 -7.93 -6.12
C ASP A 77 -10.35 -6.56 -5.63
N PHE A 78 -9.42 -5.67 -5.29
CA PHE A 78 -9.72 -4.38 -4.69
C PHE A 78 -10.38 -3.42 -5.70
N TYR A 79 -11.62 -3.02 -5.38
CA TYR A 79 -12.51 -2.25 -6.26
C TYR A 79 -11.98 -0.87 -6.67
N ARG A 80 -11.05 -0.27 -5.91
CA ARG A 80 -10.42 0.98 -6.32
C ARG A 80 -9.11 0.69 -7.07
N ARG A 81 -9.07 1.03 -8.35
CA ARG A 81 -7.92 0.78 -9.23
C ARG A 81 -6.74 1.75 -9.02
N HIS A 82 -6.87 2.74 -8.14
CA HIS A 82 -5.85 3.76 -8.01
C HIS A 82 -4.61 3.23 -7.28
N ILE A 83 -3.43 3.60 -7.78
CA ILE A 83 -2.14 3.18 -7.21
C ILE A 83 -1.95 3.69 -5.78
N PHE A 84 -2.64 4.79 -5.42
CA PHE A 84 -2.58 5.42 -4.09
C PHE A 84 -3.84 5.20 -3.24
N THR A 85 -4.84 4.42 -3.69
CA THR A 85 -5.91 3.90 -2.81
C THR A 85 -5.37 2.76 -1.95
N MET A 86 -4.24 3.03 -1.30
CA MET A 86 -3.42 2.09 -0.55
C MET A 86 -4.04 1.84 0.81
N LEU A 87 -4.07 0.57 1.18
CA LEU A 87 -4.51 0.09 2.49
C LEU A 87 -3.28 -0.17 3.35
N ASN A 88 -3.38 0.22 4.63
CA ASN A 88 -2.36 0.00 5.64
C ASN A 88 -0.98 0.60 5.26
N ILE A 89 -0.96 1.91 4.97
CA ILE A 89 0.29 2.62 4.69
C ILE A 89 1.06 2.74 6.00
N VAL A 90 2.16 2.02 6.11
CA VAL A 90 3.13 2.25 7.17
C VAL A 90 4.40 2.78 6.51
N PRO A 91 4.80 4.03 6.79
CA PRO A 91 6.13 4.53 6.45
C PRO A 91 7.20 3.52 6.87
N LEU A 92 8.22 3.32 6.03
CA LEU A 92 9.27 2.36 6.39
C LEU A 92 9.89 2.68 7.76
N GLY A 93 10.09 3.97 8.06
CA GLY A 93 10.58 4.42 9.37
C GLY A 93 9.70 4.07 10.57
N ASP A 94 8.41 3.77 10.37
CA ASP A 94 7.49 3.36 11.44
C ASP A 94 7.50 1.82 11.63
N ILE A 95 7.91 1.07 10.60
CA ILE A 95 8.21 -0.38 10.70
C ILE A 95 9.59 -0.58 11.33
N MET A 96 10.55 0.29 10.98
CA MET A 96 11.92 0.17 11.44
C MET A 96 12.02 0.59 12.90
N ASN A 97 12.39 -0.35 13.78
CA ASN A 97 12.43 -0.18 15.24
C ASN A 97 13.53 0.79 15.75
N ASN A 98 14.11 1.60 14.86
CA ASN A 98 15.09 2.64 15.14
C ASN A 98 15.21 3.65 13.98
N TYR A 99 15.09 4.94 14.32
CA TYR A 99 15.43 6.17 13.56
C TYR A 99 14.35 6.86 12.70
N ARG A 100 13.96 8.05 13.21
CA ARG A 100 13.62 9.38 12.62
C ARG A 100 13.76 9.69 11.11
N ARG A 101 14.19 8.77 10.22
CA ARG A 101 14.44 9.05 8.80
C ARG A 101 13.31 8.51 7.93
N THR A 102 12.42 9.40 7.53
CA THR A 102 11.34 9.14 6.55
C THR A 102 11.74 9.46 5.10
N PHE A 103 12.99 9.87 4.89
CA PHE A 103 13.52 10.32 3.60
C PHE A 103 14.90 9.72 3.30
N TYR A 104 15.11 9.28 2.07
CA TYR A 104 16.37 8.72 1.57
C TYR A 104 16.85 9.51 0.34
N PRO A 105 17.98 10.23 0.41
CA PRO A 105 18.46 11.01 -0.73
C PRO A 105 19.01 10.13 -1.86
N LEU A 106 18.49 10.32 -3.08
CA LEU A 106 19.00 9.74 -4.32
C LEU A 106 20.24 10.52 -4.79
N THR A 107 21.40 9.90 -4.64
CA THR A 107 22.73 10.51 -4.85
C THR A 107 23.54 9.71 -5.87
N GLN A 108 24.81 10.08 -6.11
CA GLN A 108 25.71 9.27 -6.95
C GLN A 108 25.91 7.85 -6.40
N GLU A 109 25.78 7.67 -5.09
CA GLU A 109 25.88 6.41 -4.36
C GLU A 109 24.55 5.60 -4.36
N TRP A 110 23.69 5.81 -5.37
CA TRP A 110 22.37 5.19 -5.46
C TRP A 110 22.39 3.64 -5.47
N ASN A 111 23.49 3.02 -5.93
CA ASN A 111 23.65 1.56 -5.84
C ASN A 111 23.75 1.09 -4.38
N ASP A 112 24.51 1.80 -3.55
CA ASP A 112 24.65 1.48 -2.13
C ASP A 112 23.33 1.71 -1.39
N LEU A 113 22.58 2.75 -1.78
CA LEU A 113 21.22 2.99 -1.29
C LEU A 113 20.28 1.84 -1.66
N ALA A 114 20.36 1.33 -2.90
CA ALA A 114 19.53 0.22 -3.35
C ALA A 114 19.82 -1.05 -2.53
N PHE A 115 21.10 -1.37 -2.32
CA PHE A 115 21.49 -2.51 -1.48
C PHE A 115 21.04 -2.35 -0.03
N PHE A 116 21.21 -1.15 0.53
CA PHE A 116 20.75 -0.81 1.88
C PHE A 116 19.25 -1.01 2.04
N LEU A 117 18.44 -0.40 1.16
CA LEU A 117 16.99 -0.54 1.21
C LEU A 117 16.54 -1.98 0.98
N ALA A 118 17.17 -2.73 0.09
CA ALA A 118 16.88 -4.16 -0.11
C ALA A 118 17.10 -4.95 1.20
N THR A 119 18.20 -4.67 1.90
CA THR A 119 18.53 -5.32 3.16
C THR A 119 17.48 -5.00 4.24
N ARG A 120 17.05 -3.74 4.35
CA ARG A 120 15.99 -3.32 5.28
C ARG A 120 14.63 -3.92 4.95
N ILE A 121 14.27 -3.96 3.67
CA ILE A 121 13.03 -4.61 3.22
C ILE A 121 13.04 -6.09 3.64
N LYS A 122 14.14 -6.81 3.38
CA LYS A 122 14.27 -8.23 3.77
C LYS A 122 14.22 -8.46 5.27
N ALA A 123 14.85 -7.59 6.06
CA ALA A 123 14.96 -7.78 7.50
C ALA A 123 13.68 -7.38 8.24
N GLU A 124 13.02 -6.30 7.82
CA GLU A 124 12.02 -5.61 8.66
C GLU A 124 10.64 -5.57 7.99
N VAL A 125 10.59 -5.31 6.67
CA VAL A 125 9.31 -5.27 5.94
C VAL A 125 8.75 -6.68 5.69
N GLU A 126 9.62 -7.66 5.46
CA GLU A 126 9.19 -9.05 5.28
C GLU A 126 8.47 -9.59 6.53
N GLU A 127 8.99 -9.34 7.73
CA GLU A 127 8.35 -9.77 8.97
C GLU A 127 6.96 -9.14 9.14
N TYR A 128 6.85 -7.84 8.85
CA TYR A 128 5.57 -7.16 8.81
C TYR A 128 4.62 -7.81 7.80
N PHE A 129 5.06 -8.04 6.57
CA PHE A 129 4.26 -8.72 5.55
C PHE A 129 3.84 -10.13 5.96
N GLN A 130 4.69 -10.91 6.63
CA GLN A 130 4.34 -12.24 7.12
C GLN A 130 3.28 -12.22 8.24
N SER A 131 3.28 -11.16 9.05
CA SER A 131 2.29 -10.95 10.12
C SER A 131 0.89 -10.67 9.59
N TYR A 132 0.77 -10.25 8.32
CA TYR A 132 -0.49 -9.87 7.67
C TYR A 132 -0.72 -10.59 6.33
N ASN A 133 -0.07 -11.73 6.09
CA ASN A 133 -0.09 -12.42 4.79
C ASN A 133 -1.36 -13.25 4.51
N SER A 134 -2.40 -13.16 5.32
CA SER A 134 -3.68 -13.86 5.14
C SER A 134 -4.80 -13.06 5.79
N TYR A 135 -6.03 -13.27 5.33
CA TYR A 135 -7.19 -12.56 5.88
C TYR A 135 -7.45 -12.92 7.35
N GLU A 136 -7.18 -14.17 7.75
CA GLU A 136 -7.27 -14.65 9.12
C GLU A 136 -6.31 -13.87 10.03
N LYS A 137 -5.03 -13.79 9.67
CA LYS A 137 -4.04 -13.02 10.44
C LYS A 137 -4.37 -11.53 10.51
N ILE A 138 -4.90 -10.96 9.42
CA ILE A 138 -5.38 -9.57 9.41
C ILE A 138 -6.51 -9.37 10.43
N ILE A 139 -7.46 -10.30 10.53
CA ILE A 139 -8.56 -10.23 11.51
C ILE A 139 -8.08 -10.45 12.96
N GLU A 140 -7.14 -11.39 13.17
CA GLU A 140 -6.52 -11.62 14.47
C GLU A 140 -5.83 -10.36 15.00
N ARG A 141 -5.12 -9.64 14.12
CA ARG A 141 -4.40 -8.39 14.43
C ARG A 141 -5.19 -7.12 14.13
N ARG A 142 -6.51 -7.21 13.91
CA ARG A 142 -7.32 -6.06 13.45
C ARG A 142 -7.17 -4.80 14.31
N MET A 143 -6.96 -4.95 15.62
CA MET A 143 -6.79 -3.83 16.55
C MET A 143 -5.54 -2.99 16.25
N GLU A 144 -4.51 -3.56 15.61
CA GLU A 144 -3.30 -2.86 15.15
C GLU A 144 -3.58 -2.04 13.87
N ILE A 145 -4.58 -2.44 13.08
CA ILE A 145 -4.96 -1.83 11.80
C ILE A 145 -6.09 -0.80 11.98
N GLU A 146 -7.01 -1.06 12.90
CA GLU A 146 -8.11 -0.16 13.24
C GLU A 146 -7.55 1.21 13.62
N ALA A 147 -7.98 2.24 12.90
CA ALA A 147 -7.50 3.59 13.13
C ALA A 147 -7.88 4.03 14.56
N GLN A 148 -6.87 4.39 15.36
CA GLN A 148 -7.04 4.86 16.74
C GLN A 148 -7.73 6.23 16.80
N GLU A 149 -7.54 7.04 15.76
CA GLU A 149 -8.23 8.32 15.54
C GLU A 149 -8.90 8.33 14.16
N PHE A 150 -9.88 9.22 13.96
CA PHE A 150 -10.63 9.38 12.71
C PHE A 150 -9.78 10.01 11.59
N ASP A 151 -8.62 9.44 11.32
CA ASP A 151 -7.74 9.92 10.28
C ASP A 151 -8.10 9.30 8.92
N LEU A 152 -7.63 9.96 7.86
CA LEU A 152 -7.97 9.79 6.44
C LEU A 152 -7.59 8.43 5.83
N ASN A 153 -7.53 7.36 6.63
CA ASN A 153 -6.89 6.10 6.29
C ASN A 153 -7.89 5.08 5.72
N ASN A 154 -7.56 4.46 4.59
CA ASN A 154 -8.41 3.47 3.94
C ASN A 154 -8.47 2.12 4.70
N ASN A 155 -7.78 1.98 5.84
CA ASN A 155 -7.64 0.75 6.64
C ASN A 155 -8.93 -0.06 6.82
N TYR A 156 -10.10 0.58 6.92
CA TYR A 156 -11.38 -0.11 7.01
C TYR A 156 -11.72 -0.97 5.78
N GLU A 157 -11.27 -0.61 4.58
CA GLU A 157 -11.53 -1.43 3.39
C GLU A 157 -10.75 -2.75 3.46
N LEU A 158 -9.52 -2.77 4.00
CA LEU A 158 -8.77 -4.01 4.24
C LEU A 158 -9.52 -4.90 5.23
N LEU A 159 -10.02 -4.30 6.31
CA LEU A 159 -10.77 -4.99 7.35
C LEU A 159 -12.14 -5.48 6.86
N ILE A 160 -12.81 -4.74 5.97
CA ILE A 160 -14.04 -5.17 5.28
C ILE A 160 -13.74 -6.41 4.45
N TYR A 161 -12.73 -6.38 3.58
CA TYR A 161 -12.36 -7.53 2.76
C TYR A 161 -11.95 -8.74 3.61
N ALA A 162 -11.17 -8.52 4.66
CA ALA A 162 -10.78 -9.59 5.58
C ALA A 162 -11.99 -10.18 6.31
N ALA A 163 -12.96 -9.36 6.72
CA ALA A 163 -14.20 -9.84 7.35
C ALA A 163 -15.10 -10.62 6.36
N ILE A 164 -15.12 -10.23 5.08
CA ILE A 164 -15.82 -10.98 4.02
C ILE A 164 -15.19 -12.35 3.83
N LYS A 165 -13.87 -12.40 3.63
CA LYS A 165 -13.14 -13.65 3.32
C LYS A 165 -13.12 -14.62 4.50
N THR A 166 -13.14 -14.10 5.74
CA THR A 166 -13.27 -14.90 6.97
C THR A 166 -14.74 -15.15 7.38
N ARG A 167 -15.71 -14.70 6.58
CA ARG A 167 -17.16 -14.81 6.85
C ARG A 167 -17.59 -14.30 8.21
N ASN A 168 -16.92 -13.27 8.73
CA ASN A 168 -17.24 -12.65 10.01
C ASN A 168 -18.30 -11.56 9.85
N GLN A 169 -19.58 -11.96 9.93
CA GLN A 169 -20.71 -11.08 9.72
C GLN A 169 -20.74 -9.87 10.68
N SER A 170 -20.45 -10.09 11.96
CA SER A 170 -20.50 -9.03 12.97
C SER A 170 -19.46 -7.95 12.71
N LEU A 171 -18.21 -8.35 12.42
CA LEU A 171 -17.15 -7.40 12.08
C LEU A 171 -17.44 -6.68 10.77
N LEU A 172 -17.93 -7.42 9.76
CA LEU A 172 -18.28 -6.85 8.46
C LEU A 172 -19.32 -5.72 8.61
N LEU A 173 -20.42 -5.98 9.32
CA LEU A 173 -21.44 -4.97 9.57
C LEU A 173 -20.87 -3.76 10.33
N SER A 174 -20.07 -4.00 11.37
CA SER A 174 -19.42 -2.92 12.13
C SER A 174 -18.55 -2.02 11.25
N TYR A 175 -17.70 -2.61 10.40
CA TYR A 175 -16.83 -1.83 9.53
C TYR A 175 -17.57 -1.14 8.40
N LEU A 176 -18.61 -1.76 7.82
CA LEU A 176 -19.48 -1.11 6.85
C LEU A 176 -20.21 0.08 7.46
N ASP A 177 -20.72 -0.03 8.69
CA ASP A 177 -21.36 1.07 9.40
C ASP A 177 -20.40 2.23 9.63
N LYS A 178 -19.18 1.94 10.09
CA LYS A 178 -18.12 2.95 10.26
C LYS A 178 -17.78 3.64 8.94
N LYS A 179 -17.62 2.89 7.84
CA LYS A 179 -17.25 3.42 6.52
C LYS A 179 -18.39 4.20 5.84
N ILE A 180 -19.63 3.75 5.95
CA ILE A 180 -20.82 4.39 5.35
C ILE A 180 -21.20 5.67 6.11
N SER A 181 -21.14 5.66 7.45
CA SER A 181 -21.47 6.85 8.26
C SER A 181 -20.46 7.98 8.10
N LYS A 182 -19.24 7.65 7.65
CA LYS A 182 -18.17 8.59 7.38
C LYS A 182 -17.52 8.24 6.05
N PRO A 183 -18.17 8.52 4.90
CA PRO A 183 -17.56 8.29 3.60
C PRO A 183 -16.24 9.04 3.57
N VAL A 184 -15.15 8.35 3.25
CA VAL A 184 -13.82 8.95 3.17
C VAL A 184 -13.89 10.12 2.20
N MET A 185 -13.53 11.31 2.68
CA MET A 185 -13.45 12.53 1.88
C MET A 185 -12.35 12.43 0.81
N PRO A 186 -12.46 13.21 -0.28
CA PRO A 186 -11.66 13.06 -1.49
C PRO A 186 -10.17 13.11 -1.17
N ILE A 187 -9.44 12.14 -1.70
CA ILE A 187 -7.97 12.09 -1.69
C ILE A 187 -7.44 13.49 -2.01
N SER A 188 -6.52 13.99 -1.19
CA SER A 188 -5.94 15.31 -1.34
C SER A 188 -5.48 15.53 -2.79
N HIS A 189 -5.75 16.73 -3.28
CA HIS A 189 -5.72 17.23 -4.67
C HIS A 189 -4.51 16.88 -5.58
N ILE A 190 -3.53 16.12 -5.13
CA ILE A 190 -2.27 15.87 -5.85
C ILE A 190 -2.34 14.62 -6.73
N GLU A 191 -3.27 13.69 -6.51
CA GLU A 191 -3.25 12.39 -7.21
C GLU A 191 -4.60 11.96 -7.80
N TYR A 192 -5.54 12.88 -8.05
CA TYR A 192 -6.64 12.58 -8.97
C TYR A 192 -6.09 12.64 -10.41
N LEU A 193 -5.63 11.51 -10.94
CA LEU A 193 -5.87 11.27 -12.36
C LEU A 193 -7.39 11.32 -12.52
N LYS A 194 -7.89 12.19 -13.40
CA LYS A 194 -9.33 12.38 -13.65
C LYS A 194 -10.05 11.02 -13.69
N PRO A 195 -11.22 10.88 -13.06
CA PRO A 195 -11.93 9.62 -13.01
C PRO A 195 -12.07 9.08 -14.44
N GLU A 196 -11.55 7.88 -14.67
CA GLU A 196 -11.85 7.16 -15.92
C GLU A 196 -13.36 6.84 -15.90
N SER A 197 -13.99 6.88 -17.07
CA SER A 197 -15.40 6.51 -17.22
C SER A 197 -15.58 5.04 -16.81
N GLY A 198 -16.01 4.80 -15.56
CA GLY A 198 -16.09 3.45 -14.97
C GLY A 198 -15.88 3.38 -13.46
N GLU A 199 -15.62 4.51 -12.76
CA GLU A 199 -15.50 4.50 -11.30
C GLU A 199 -16.79 4.02 -10.60
N ILE A 200 -16.62 3.03 -9.72
CA ILE A 200 -17.71 2.49 -8.90
C ILE A 200 -18.22 3.57 -7.96
N ASN A 201 -19.53 3.73 -7.91
CA ASN A 201 -20.17 4.49 -6.84
C ASN A 201 -19.98 3.72 -5.52
N GLU A 202 -18.91 4.05 -4.79
CA GLU A 202 -18.52 3.37 -3.56
C GLU A 202 -19.64 3.33 -2.53
N ALA A 203 -20.37 4.44 -2.34
CA ALA A 203 -21.46 4.47 -1.39
C ALA A 203 -22.56 3.47 -1.77
N ALA A 204 -22.93 3.42 -3.06
CA ALA A 204 -23.90 2.45 -3.55
C ALA A 204 -23.39 1.02 -3.41
N PHE A 205 -22.12 0.76 -3.76
CA PHE A 205 -21.50 -0.55 -3.63
C PHE A 205 -21.49 -1.02 -2.17
N LEU A 206 -21.00 -0.20 -1.24
CA LEU A 206 -20.96 -0.56 0.19
C LEU A 206 -22.36 -0.79 0.77
N GLN A 207 -23.38 -0.07 0.31
CA GLN A 207 -24.77 -0.32 0.71
C GLN A 207 -25.29 -1.67 0.21
N VAL A 208 -24.95 -2.06 -1.03
CA VAL A 208 -25.28 -3.39 -1.57
C VAL A 208 -24.60 -4.48 -0.73
N ILE A 209 -23.30 -4.35 -0.48
CA ILE A 209 -22.55 -5.29 0.37
C ILE A 209 -23.18 -5.39 1.77
N LYS A 210 -23.55 -4.24 2.38
CA LYS A 210 -24.21 -4.21 3.69
C LYS A 210 -25.56 -4.92 3.69
N LYS A 211 -26.36 -4.76 2.62
CA LYS A 211 -27.65 -5.47 2.48
C LYS A 211 -27.47 -6.98 2.50
N HIS A 212 -26.52 -7.51 1.72
CA HIS A 212 -26.20 -8.94 1.72
C HIS A 212 -25.59 -9.40 3.04
N ALA A 213 -24.76 -8.56 3.68
CA ALA A 213 -24.17 -8.87 4.98
C ALA A 213 -25.22 -9.01 6.08
N HIS A 214 -26.31 -8.22 6.06
CA HIS A 214 -27.41 -8.38 7.02
C HIS A 214 -28.11 -9.75 6.92
N THR A 215 -28.16 -10.36 5.74
CA THR A 215 -28.75 -11.69 5.54
C THR A 215 -27.72 -12.82 5.63
N GLY A 216 -26.45 -12.52 5.89
CA GLY A 216 -25.36 -13.51 5.92
C GLY A 216 -25.04 -14.09 4.53
N ASP A 217 -25.43 -13.41 3.45
CA ASP A 217 -25.28 -13.89 2.08
C ASP A 217 -23.91 -13.52 1.49
N PHE A 218 -22.87 -14.22 1.95
CA PHE A 218 -21.50 -14.01 1.49
C PHE A 218 -21.28 -14.39 0.02
N ALA A 219 -22.08 -15.31 -0.52
CA ALA A 219 -21.97 -15.69 -1.93
C ALA A 219 -22.35 -14.52 -2.86
N SER A 220 -23.43 -13.80 -2.52
CA SER A 220 -23.78 -12.57 -3.27
C SER A 220 -22.73 -11.47 -3.09
N ILE A 221 -22.16 -11.31 -1.89
CA ILE A 221 -21.07 -10.35 -1.64
C ILE A 221 -19.86 -10.64 -2.55
N GLU A 222 -19.43 -11.89 -2.62
CA GLU A 222 -18.31 -12.31 -3.48
C GLU A 222 -18.59 -12.01 -4.96
N LYS A 223 -19.82 -12.28 -5.40
CA LYS A 223 -20.25 -11.97 -6.77
C LYS A 223 -20.19 -10.47 -7.09
N GLU A 224 -20.62 -9.61 -6.16
CA GLU A 224 -20.54 -8.15 -6.33
C GLU A 224 -19.09 -7.67 -6.44
N ILE A 225 -18.18 -8.24 -5.64
CA ILE A 225 -16.74 -7.94 -5.73
C ILE A 225 -16.17 -8.38 -7.08
N GLU A 226 -16.49 -9.59 -7.55
CA GLU A 226 -16.00 -10.12 -8.83
C GLU A 226 -16.48 -9.32 -10.04
N ILE A 227 -17.71 -8.78 -10.01
CA ILE A 227 -18.25 -7.94 -11.07
C ILE A 227 -17.43 -6.65 -11.18
N VAL A 228 -17.02 -6.10 -10.05
CA VAL A 228 -16.31 -4.83 -9.96
C VAL A 228 -14.79 -4.97 -10.20
N GLY A 229 -14.22 -6.12 -9.85
CA GLY A 229 -12.79 -6.41 -10.05
C GLY A 229 -12.38 -6.65 -11.50
N LYS A 230 -13.33 -6.86 -12.43
CA LYS A 230 -13.10 -7.02 -13.88
C LYS A 230 -13.08 -5.67 -14.58
#